data_AF-A0A7W1B235-F1
#
_entry.id   AF-A0A7W1B235-F1
#
_cell.length_a   1.000
_cell.length_b   1.000
_cell.length_c   1.000
_cell.angle_alpha   90.00
_cell.angle_beta   90.00
_cell.angle_gamma   90.00
#
_symmetry.space_group_name_H-M   'P 1'
#
loop_
_entity.id
_entity.type
_entity.pdbx_description
1 polymer ?
#
loop_
_entity_poly.entity_id
_entity_poly.type
_entity_poly.pdbx_seq_one_letter_code
_entity_poly.pdbx_strand_id
1 'polypeptide(L)'
;MIKVINALLAVFAGLGGAIALYFVLNLAVERLPGRWEARLKPYVFTGPAILVIGVFLLYPAIRTLVFSFANRDSTEWVGFSNYTELLSSPDFLQTLFNTLLWIVIVPAVVVIIGLAVAVLADRLGERSEKTAKSIIFLPMAISMVGAATIWTFVYNARPSGSNQVGLLNAIVVQLGFDPINWLQIDTARLNSLLLM
;
A
#
# COMPACT_ATOMS: atom_id res chain seq x y z
N MET A 1 8.71 -17.63 -24.73
CA MET A 1 7.57 -18.02 -25.58
C MET A 1 6.37 -18.49 -24.75
N ILE A 2 6.50 -19.52 -23.89
CA ILE A 2 5.40 -20.06 -23.06
C ILE A 2 4.76 -19.00 -22.14
N LYS A 3 5.55 -18.14 -21.47
CA LYS A 3 5.01 -17.07 -20.60
C LYS A 3 4.14 -16.06 -21.35
N VAL A 4 4.50 -15.74 -22.60
CA VAL A 4 3.76 -14.78 -23.43
C VAL A 4 2.44 -15.40 -23.91
N ILE A 5 2.47 -16.67 -24.32
CA ILE A 5 1.26 -17.39 -24.72
C ILE A 5 0.29 -17.51 -23.53
N ASN A 6 0.79 -17.87 -22.34
CA ASN A 6 -0.05 -17.95 -21.14
C ASN A 6 -0.63 -16.58 -20.75
N ALA A 7 0.15 -15.50 -20.88
CA ALA A 7 -0.35 -14.15 -20.63
C ALA A 7 -1.46 -13.77 -21.62
N LEU A 8 -1.27 -14.05 -22.92
CA LEU A 8 -2.30 -13.81 -23.94
C LEU A 8 -3.56 -14.64 -23.68
N LEU A 9 -3.41 -15.94 -23.39
CA LEU A 9 -4.54 -16.81 -23.05
C LEU A 9 -5.29 -16.32 -21.82
N ALA A 10 -4.60 -15.86 -20.78
CA ALA A 10 -5.23 -15.30 -19.59
C ALA A 10 -6.00 -14.00 -19.90
N VAL A 11 -5.45 -13.12 -20.75
CA VAL A 11 -6.13 -11.89 -21.19
C VAL A 11 -7.40 -12.23 -21.99
N PHE A 12 -7.29 -13.10 -22.99
CA PHE A 12 -8.45 -13.49 -23.81
C PHE A 12 -9.50 -14.25 -23.00
N ALA A 13 -9.09 -15.14 -22.10
CA ALA A 13 -10.01 -15.84 -21.21
C ALA A 13 -10.69 -14.88 -20.22
N GLY A 14 -9.96 -13.89 -19.70
CA GLY A 14 -10.51 -12.87 -18.80
C GLY A 14 -11.53 -11.98 -19.51
N LEU A 15 -11.18 -11.42 -20.67
CA LEU A 15 -12.09 -10.62 -21.49
C LEU A 15 -13.28 -11.44 -21.98
N GLY A 16 -13.05 -12.64 -22.52
CA GLY A 16 -14.09 -13.54 -22.99
C GLY A 16 -15.05 -13.95 -21.87
N GLY A 17 -14.51 -14.25 -20.68
CA GLY A 17 -15.29 -14.56 -19.49
C GLY A 17 -16.15 -13.39 -19.02
N ALA A 18 -15.61 -12.17 -19.00
CA ALA A 18 -16.37 -10.97 -18.65
C ALA A 18 -17.50 -10.67 -19.66
N ILE A 19 -17.22 -10.83 -20.95
CA ILE A 19 -18.22 -10.64 -22.02
C ILE A 19 -19.30 -11.72 -21.93
N ALA A 20 -18.93 -12.98 -21.75
CA ALA A 20 -19.87 -14.08 -21.58
C ALA A 20 -20.74 -13.88 -20.34
N LEU A 21 -20.14 -13.49 -19.22
CA LEU A 21 -20.85 -13.15 -17.99
C LEU A 21 -21.86 -12.02 -18.25
N TYR A 22 -21.44 -10.93 -18.91
CA TYR A 22 -22.34 -9.84 -19.28
C TYR A 22 -23.54 -10.34 -20.09
N PHE A 23 -23.31 -11.12 -21.15
CA PHE A 23 -24.40 -11.63 -22.00
C PHE A 23 -25.34 -12.57 -21.25
N VAL A 24 -24.81 -13.48 -20.44
CA VAL A 24 -25.61 -14.41 -19.63
C VAL A 24 -26.48 -13.64 -18.63
N LEU A 25 -25.90 -12.69 -17.92
CA LEU A 25 -26.61 -11.87 -16.94
C LEU A 25 -27.65 -10.96 -17.60
N ASN A 26 -27.31 -10.36 -18.74
CA ASN A 26 -28.23 -9.53 -19.51
C ASN A 26 -29.42 -10.35 -20.03
N LEU A 27 -29.16 -11.52 -20.62
CA LEU A 27 -30.18 -12.44 -21.10
C LEU A 27 -31.10 -12.93 -19.95
N ALA A 28 -30.54 -13.17 -18.77
CA ALA A 28 -31.32 -13.56 -17.60
C ALA A 28 -32.26 -12.45 -17.13
N VAL A 29 -31.82 -11.19 -17.18
CA VAL A 29 -32.59 -10.02 -16.77
C VAL A 29 -33.68 -9.69 -17.79
N GLU A 30 -33.37 -9.72 -19.08
CA GLU A 30 -34.31 -9.40 -20.19
C GLU A 30 -35.46 -10.41 -20.30
N ARG A 31 -35.31 -11.62 -19.75
CA ARG A 31 -36.41 -12.60 -19.67
C ARG A 31 -37.46 -12.28 -18.61
N LEU A 32 -37.20 -11.30 -17.74
CA LEU A 32 -38.13 -10.91 -16.69
C LEU A 32 -39.20 -9.93 -17.20
N PRO A 33 -40.39 -9.86 -16.57
CA PRO A 33 -41.37 -8.84 -16.89
C PRO A 33 -40.78 -7.44 -16.68
N GLY A 34 -41.07 -6.46 -17.55
CA GLY A 34 -40.38 -5.15 -17.56
C GLY A 34 -40.34 -4.39 -16.22
N ARG A 35 -41.31 -4.61 -15.32
CA ARG A 35 -41.28 -4.08 -13.94
C ARG A 35 -40.17 -4.68 -13.07
N TRP A 36 -39.88 -5.97 -13.23
CA TRP A 36 -38.84 -6.70 -12.51
C TRP A 36 -37.48 -6.57 -13.18
N GLU A 37 -37.44 -6.49 -14.51
CA GLU A 37 -36.22 -6.19 -15.26
C GLU A 37 -35.57 -4.91 -14.74
N ALA A 38 -36.31 -3.79 -14.74
CA ALA A 38 -35.80 -2.49 -14.31
C ALA A 38 -35.32 -2.47 -12.85
N ARG A 39 -35.96 -3.28 -11.97
CA ARG A 39 -35.59 -3.36 -10.55
C ARG A 39 -34.38 -4.23 -10.30
N LEU A 40 -34.22 -5.34 -11.03
CA LEU A 40 -33.16 -6.32 -10.78
C LEU A 40 -31.88 -6.06 -11.57
N LYS A 41 -31.97 -5.33 -12.70
CA LYS A 41 -30.83 -5.02 -13.58
C LYS A 41 -29.59 -4.49 -12.82
N PRO A 42 -29.69 -3.50 -11.91
CA PRO A 42 -28.53 -3.01 -11.18
C PRO A 42 -27.90 -4.10 -10.31
N TYR A 43 -28.71 -4.85 -9.56
CA TYR A 43 -28.24 -5.89 -8.65
C TYR A 43 -27.61 -7.08 -9.37
N VAL A 44 -28.12 -7.45 -10.54
CA VAL A 44 -27.57 -8.56 -11.32
C VAL A 44 -26.18 -8.21 -11.86
N PHE A 45 -25.93 -6.98 -12.31
CA PHE A 45 -24.61 -6.56 -12.77
C PHE A 45 -23.63 -6.27 -11.62
N THR A 46 -24.09 -5.76 -10.49
CA THR A 46 -23.22 -5.56 -9.30
C THR A 46 -23.01 -6.87 -8.52
N GLY A 47 -23.91 -7.83 -8.64
CA GLY A 47 -23.93 -9.10 -7.91
C GLY A 47 -22.62 -9.89 -7.97
N PRO A 48 -22.03 -10.16 -9.14
CA PRO A 48 -20.74 -10.85 -9.24
C PRO A 48 -19.62 -10.13 -8.48
N ALA A 49 -19.53 -8.79 -8.60
CA ALA A 49 -18.53 -8.01 -7.88
C ALA A 49 -18.73 -8.10 -6.35
N ILE A 50 -19.98 -7.97 -5.89
CA ILE A 50 -20.33 -8.14 -4.47
C ILE A 50 -20.00 -9.55 -3.99
N LEU A 51 -20.25 -10.57 -4.80
CA LEU A 51 -19.93 -11.96 -4.46
C LEU A 51 -18.42 -12.16 -4.31
N VAL A 52 -17.61 -11.65 -5.24
CA VAL A 52 -16.14 -11.70 -5.14
C VAL A 52 -15.66 -10.97 -3.90
N ILE A 53 -16.14 -9.75 -3.64
CA ILE A 53 -15.81 -9.00 -2.41
C ILE A 53 -16.26 -9.78 -1.17
N GLY A 54 -17.45 -10.35 -1.19
CA GLY A 54 -18.01 -11.13 -0.09
C GLY A 54 -17.15 -12.34 0.27
N VAL A 55 -16.77 -13.13 -0.74
CA VAL A 55 -16.03 -14.39 -0.55
C VAL A 55 -14.54 -14.16 -0.28
N PHE A 56 -13.90 -13.23 -0.98
CA PHE A 56 -12.45 -13.06 -0.91
C PHE A 56 -11.97 -11.96 0.03
N LEU A 57 -12.84 -11.03 0.41
CA LEU A 57 -12.51 -9.94 1.33
C LEU A 57 -13.29 -10.04 2.64
N LEU A 58 -14.62 -10.03 2.58
CA LEU A 58 -15.45 -9.95 3.79
C LEU A 58 -15.43 -11.25 4.59
N TYR A 59 -15.58 -12.41 3.96
CA TYR A 59 -15.54 -13.70 4.63
C TYR A 59 -14.23 -13.92 5.41
N PRO A 60 -13.02 -13.77 4.81
CA PRO A 60 -11.78 -13.93 5.58
C PRO A 60 -11.61 -12.83 6.64
N ALA A 61 -12.03 -11.59 6.39
CA ALA A 61 -11.96 -10.52 7.39
C ALA A 61 -12.82 -10.83 8.62
N ILE A 62 -14.07 -11.26 8.43
CA ILE A 62 -14.96 -11.67 9.51
C ILE A 62 -14.38 -12.88 10.24
N ARG A 63 -13.86 -13.88 9.52
CA ARG A 63 -13.24 -15.06 10.13
C ARG A 63 -12.04 -14.67 10.99
N THR A 64 -11.16 -13.80 10.51
CA THR A 64 -10.02 -13.28 11.28
C THR A 64 -10.48 -12.52 12.52
N LEU A 65 -11.56 -11.75 12.42
CA LEU A 65 -12.15 -11.05 13.56
C LEU A 65 -12.80 -12.02 14.56
N VAL A 66 -13.38 -13.14 14.14
CA VAL A 66 -13.87 -14.17 15.06
C VAL A 66 -12.69 -14.89 15.73
N PHE A 67 -11.63 -15.20 14.97
CA PHE A 67 -10.44 -15.88 15.48
C PHE A 67 -9.58 -15.01 16.39
N SER A 68 -9.66 -13.68 16.32
CA SER A 68 -8.95 -12.81 17.27
C SER A 68 -9.46 -12.94 18.71
N PHE A 69 -10.63 -13.55 18.92
CA PHE A 69 -11.16 -13.92 20.24
C PHE A 69 -10.88 -15.39 20.61
N ALA A 70 -10.15 -16.13 19.77
CA ALA A 70 -9.73 -17.50 20.03
C ALA A 70 -8.26 -17.55 20.49
N ASN A 71 -7.84 -18.70 21.02
CA ASN A 71 -6.43 -18.97 21.35
C ASN A 71 -5.56 -19.00 20.07
N ARG A 72 -4.23 -19.07 20.24
CA ARG A 72 -3.26 -19.01 19.13
C ARG A 72 -3.54 -19.99 17.97
N ASP A 73 -4.04 -21.18 18.29
CA ASP A 73 -4.28 -22.24 17.31
C ASP A 73 -5.75 -22.26 16.83
N SER A 74 -6.56 -21.26 17.24
CA SER A 74 -7.99 -21.10 16.91
C SER A 74 -8.87 -22.28 17.31
N THR A 75 -8.48 -23.02 18.36
CA THR A 75 -9.18 -24.22 18.85
C THR A 75 -10.13 -23.93 20.01
N GLU A 76 -9.86 -22.89 20.80
CA GLU A 76 -10.64 -22.53 21.98
C GLU A 76 -10.95 -21.03 22.02
N TRP A 77 -12.13 -20.67 22.51
CA TRP A 77 -12.54 -19.28 22.67
C TRP A 77 -11.98 -18.68 23.96
N VAL A 78 -11.18 -17.62 23.85
CA VAL A 78 -10.55 -16.92 24.98
C VAL A 78 -11.14 -15.52 25.23
N GLY A 79 -12.15 -15.13 24.45
CA GLY A 79 -12.81 -13.83 24.57
C GLY A 79 -11.84 -12.68 24.38
N PHE A 80 -11.83 -11.72 25.31
CA PHE A 80 -11.02 -10.51 25.21
C PHE A 80 -9.57 -10.64 25.72
N SER A 81 -9.13 -11.83 26.15
CA SER A 81 -7.80 -12.02 26.76
C SER A 81 -6.66 -11.50 25.87
N ASN A 82 -6.71 -11.81 24.58
CA ASN A 82 -5.72 -11.35 23.58
C ASN A 82 -5.63 -9.81 23.55
N TYR A 83 -6.77 -9.13 23.61
CA TYR A 83 -6.83 -7.66 23.59
C TYR A 83 -6.30 -7.07 24.89
N THR A 84 -6.62 -7.65 26.04
CA THR A 84 -6.12 -7.19 27.34
C THR A 84 -4.60 -7.35 27.43
N GLU A 85 -4.04 -8.44 26.91
CA GLU A 85 -2.60 -8.67 26.87
C GLU A 85 -1.89 -7.68 25.95
N LEU A 86 -2.41 -7.46 24.73
CA LEU A 86 -1.88 -6.48 23.79
C LEU A 86 -1.91 -5.06 24.35
N LEU A 87 -3.05 -4.63 24.90
CA LEU A 87 -3.21 -3.28 25.43
C LEU A 87 -2.43 -3.04 26.73
N SER A 88 -1.99 -4.11 27.41
CA SER A 88 -1.12 -4.01 28.59
C SER A 88 0.37 -4.03 28.22
N SER A 89 0.72 -4.39 26.98
CA SER A 89 2.11 -4.45 26.50
C SER A 89 2.64 -3.06 26.15
N PRO A 90 3.71 -2.57 26.80
CA PRO A 90 4.32 -1.28 26.47
C PRO A 90 4.81 -1.21 25.01
N ASP A 91 5.36 -2.31 24.50
CA ASP A 91 5.86 -2.39 23.13
C ASP A 91 4.73 -2.22 22.11
N PHE A 92 3.59 -2.88 22.35
CA PHE A 92 2.42 -2.75 21.48
C PHE A 92 1.88 -1.32 21.47
N LEU A 93 1.76 -0.69 22.64
CA LEU A 93 1.30 0.69 22.74
C LEU A 93 2.26 1.67 22.05
N GLN A 94 3.57 1.43 22.12
CA GLN A 94 4.56 2.23 21.41
C GLN A 94 4.42 2.05 19.89
N THR A 95 4.29 0.82 19.39
CA THR A 95 4.06 0.55 17.97
C THR A 95 2.76 1.19 17.49
N LEU A 96 1.67 1.03 18.25
CA LEU A 96 0.37 1.62 17.94
C LEU A 96 0.45 3.15 17.84
N PHE A 97 1.10 3.80 18.81
CA PHE A 97 1.30 5.25 18.81
C PHE A 97 2.14 5.71 17.61
N ASN A 98 3.22 5.00 17.29
CA ASN A 98 4.05 5.30 16.13
C ASN A 98 3.27 5.15 14.82
N THR A 99 2.47 4.10 14.67
CA THR A 99 1.61 3.91 13.49
C THR A 99 0.55 5.01 13.38
N LEU A 100 -0.07 5.42 14.49
CA LEU A 100 -1.04 6.52 14.49
C LEU A 100 -0.39 7.85 14.09
N LEU A 101 0.79 8.15 14.64
CA LEU A 101 1.57 9.31 14.24
C LEU A 101 1.92 9.27 12.75
N TRP A 102 2.30 8.11 12.23
CA TRP A 102 2.62 7.93 10.81
C TRP A 102 1.43 8.21 9.90
N ILE A 103 0.26 7.63 10.21
CA ILE A 103 -0.99 7.81 9.44
C ILE A 103 -1.44 9.27 9.42
N VAL A 104 -1.12 10.06 10.44
CA VAL A 104 -1.47 11.49 10.48
C VAL A 104 -0.40 12.34 9.81
N ILE A 105 0.87 12.19 10.20
CA ILE A 105 1.96 13.09 9.80
C ILE A 105 2.31 12.88 8.33
N VAL A 106 2.51 11.64 7.88
CA VAL A 106 3.02 11.38 6.54
C VAL A 106 2.03 11.82 5.46
N PRO A 107 0.74 11.42 5.48
CA PRO A 107 -0.22 11.93 4.52
C PRO A 107 -0.40 13.44 4.58
N ALA A 108 -0.41 14.05 5.77
CA ALA A 108 -0.52 15.51 5.90
C ALA A 108 0.66 16.23 5.21
N VAL A 109 1.89 15.81 5.50
CA VAL A 109 3.11 16.38 4.90
C VAL A 109 3.13 16.18 3.39
N VAL A 110 2.83 14.96 2.91
CA VAL A 110 2.82 14.64 1.48
C VAL A 110 1.75 15.43 0.73
N VAL A 111 0.55 15.59 1.31
CA VAL A 111 -0.52 16.38 0.70
C VAL A 111 -0.15 17.87 0.67
N ILE A 112 0.38 18.42 1.76
CA ILE A 112 0.80 19.83 1.81
C ILE A 112 1.89 20.12 0.78
N ILE A 113 2.96 19.32 0.76
CA ILE A 113 4.08 19.49 -0.17
C ILE A 113 3.62 19.22 -1.61
N GLY A 114 2.86 18.14 -1.83
CA GLY A 114 2.35 17.76 -3.15
C GLY A 114 1.44 18.84 -3.74
N LEU A 115 0.56 19.43 -2.92
CA LEU A 115 -0.30 20.54 -3.34
C LEU A 115 0.52 21.80 -3.62
N ALA A 116 1.49 22.15 -2.77
CA ALA A 116 2.36 23.30 -3.01
C ALA A 116 3.13 23.16 -4.33
N VAL A 117 3.69 21.98 -4.59
CA VAL A 117 4.39 21.67 -5.84
C VAL A 117 3.43 21.70 -7.03
N ALA A 118 2.21 21.16 -6.92
CA ALA A 118 1.21 21.19 -7.97
C ALA A 118 0.82 22.63 -8.36
N VAL A 119 0.56 23.49 -7.36
CA VAL A 119 0.23 24.90 -7.57
C VAL A 119 1.38 25.67 -8.22
N LEU A 120 2.63 25.38 -7.86
CA LEU A 120 3.80 25.97 -8.49
C LEU A 120 3.99 25.49 -9.92
N ALA A 121 3.79 24.20 -10.18
CA ALA A 121 3.92 23.60 -11.50
C ALA A 121 2.87 24.15 -12.48
N ASP A 122 1.63 24.35 -12.03
CA ASP A 122 0.54 24.89 -12.86
C ASP A 122 0.76 26.36 -13.27
N ARG A 123 1.70 27.08 -12.62
CA ARG A 123 2.11 28.44 -13.03
C ARG A 123 3.18 28.44 -14.12
N LEU A 124 3.73 27.29 -14.50
CA LEU A 124 4.76 27.17 -15.53
C LEU A 124 4.13 27.27 -16.93
N GLY A 125 4.92 27.69 -17.92
CA GLY A 125 4.52 27.56 -19.33
C GLY A 125 4.34 26.08 -19.72
N GLU A 126 3.45 25.80 -20.68
CA GLU A 126 2.97 24.45 -21.04
C GLU A 126 4.07 23.39 -21.20
N ARG A 127 5.20 23.75 -21.82
CA ARG A 127 6.33 22.82 -22.02
C ARG A 127 7.09 22.51 -20.72
N SER A 128 7.27 23.52 -19.87
CA SER A 128 7.95 23.39 -18.58
C SER A 128 7.08 22.66 -17.56
N GLU A 129 5.77 22.89 -17.59
CA GLU A 129 4.78 22.17 -16.78
C GLU A 129 4.82 20.65 -17.06
N LYS A 130 4.73 20.26 -18.34
CA LYS A 130 4.81 18.85 -18.77
C LYS A 130 6.11 18.18 -18.31
N THR A 131 7.22 18.89 -18.42
CA THR A 131 8.54 18.39 -17.98
C THR A 131 8.60 18.24 -16.46
N ALA A 132 8.15 19.25 -15.71
CA ALA A 132 8.13 19.22 -14.24
C ALA A 132 7.27 18.06 -13.72
N LYS A 133 6.03 17.93 -14.23
CA LYS A 133 5.13 16.83 -13.86
C LYS A 133 5.77 15.47 -14.17
N SER A 134 6.42 15.32 -15.32
CA SER A 134 7.10 14.07 -15.69
C SER A 134 8.20 13.68 -14.69
N ILE A 135 9.03 14.64 -14.25
CA ILE A 135 10.10 14.40 -13.27
C ILE A 135 9.51 14.07 -11.89
N ILE A 136 8.49 14.80 -11.46
CA ILE A 136 7.84 14.61 -10.15
C ILE A 136 7.17 13.24 -10.06
N PHE A 137 6.55 12.76 -11.14
CA PHE A 137 5.87 11.47 -11.18
C PHE A 137 6.79 10.30 -11.53
N LEU A 138 8.01 10.55 -12.03
CA LEU A 138 8.97 9.51 -12.40
C LEU A 138 9.21 8.46 -11.28
N PRO A 139 9.36 8.84 -10.00
CA PRO A 139 9.59 7.88 -8.92
C PRO A 139 8.43 6.90 -8.72
N MET A 140 7.19 7.25 -9.11
CA MET A 140 6.04 6.35 -8.99
C MET A 140 6.16 5.09 -9.86
N ALA A 141 7.03 5.11 -10.88
CA ALA A 141 7.32 3.95 -11.71
C ALA A 141 8.30 2.97 -11.04
N ILE A 142 9.00 3.37 -9.97
CA ILE A 142 9.97 2.53 -9.27
C ILE A 142 9.20 1.53 -8.38
N SER A 143 9.58 0.25 -8.43
CA SER A 143 8.99 -0.76 -7.55
C SER A 143 9.40 -0.54 -6.10
N MET A 144 8.56 -0.95 -5.15
CA MET A 144 8.90 -0.86 -3.72
C MET A 144 10.20 -1.60 -3.37
N VAL A 145 10.49 -2.73 -4.04
CA VAL A 145 11.76 -3.46 -3.87
C VAL A 145 12.95 -2.62 -4.37
N GLY A 146 12.81 -1.96 -5.52
CA GLY A 146 13.82 -1.07 -6.06
C GLY A 146 14.04 0.15 -5.15
N ALA A 147 12.97 0.78 -4.69
CA ALA A 147 13.02 1.90 -3.76
C ALA A 147 13.71 1.50 -2.44
N ALA A 148 13.34 0.35 -1.86
CA ALA A 148 13.98 -0.16 -0.65
C ALA A 148 15.48 -0.42 -0.85
N THR A 149 15.88 -0.93 -2.02
CA THR A 149 17.29 -1.16 -2.36
C THR A 149 18.07 0.16 -2.46
N ILE A 150 17.49 1.17 -3.13
CA ILE A 150 18.07 2.52 -3.22
C ILE A 150 18.26 3.11 -1.83
N TRP A 151 17.23 3.09 -0.98
CA TRP A 151 17.31 3.66 0.36
C TRP A 151 18.23 2.88 1.30
N THR A 152 18.28 1.54 1.19
CA THR A 152 19.25 0.72 1.93
C THR A 152 20.68 1.12 1.59
N PHE A 153 20.96 1.40 0.30
CA PHE A 153 22.25 1.93 -0.11
C PHE A 153 22.50 3.33 0.47
N VAL A 154 21.52 4.24 0.39
CA VAL A 154 21.63 5.62 0.91
C VAL A 154 21.95 5.63 2.42
N TYR A 155 21.30 4.77 3.20
CA TYR A 155 21.50 4.65 4.64
C TYR A 155 22.67 3.75 5.06
N ASN A 156 23.38 3.13 4.11
CA ASN A 156 24.47 2.21 4.44
C ASN A 156 25.55 2.92 5.26
N ALA A 157 25.86 2.36 6.42
CA ALA A 157 26.90 2.85 7.30
C ALA A 157 28.01 1.80 7.42
N ARG A 158 29.26 2.25 7.31
CA ARG A 158 30.44 1.40 7.56
C ARG A 158 31.24 1.98 8.73
N PRO A 159 32.06 1.16 9.43
CA PRO A 159 32.85 1.62 10.56
C PRO A 159 33.76 2.81 10.21
N SER A 160 34.01 3.67 11.21
CA SER A 160 34.95 4.80 11.10
C SER A 160 36.33 4.33 10.63
N GLY A 161 36.92 5.05 9.67
CA GLY A 161 38.19 4.68 9.03
C GLY A 161 38.06 3.81 7.78
N SER A 162 36.85 3.37 7.41
CA SER A 162 36.58 2.74 6.12
C SER A 162 35.90 3.70 5.13
N ASN A 163 36.12 3.49 3.83
CA ASN A 163 35.47 4.28 2.80
C ASN A 163 33.95 4.07 2.86
N GLN A 164 33.23 5.15 3.17
CA GLN A 164 31.77 5.16 3.22
C GLN A 164 31.20 5.05 1.82
N VAL A 165 30.31 4.08 1.62
CA VAL A 165 29.67 3.83 0.33
C VAL A 165 28.24 4.37 0.32
N GLY A 166 27.58 4.46 1.48
CA GLY A 166 26.26 5.06 1.59
C GLY A 166 26.32 6.57 1.40
N LEU A 167 25.36 7.10 0.63
CA LEU A 167 25.33 8.50 0.21
C LEU A 167 25.35 9.48 1.40
N LEU A 168 24.54 9.22 2.44
CA LEU A 168 24.46 10.13 3.59
C LEU A 168 25.77 10.15 4.39
N ASN A 169 26.36 8.99 4.64
CA ASN A 169 27.64 8.90 5.36
C ASN A 169 28.81 9.43 4.55
N ALA A 170 28.78 9.29 3.22
CA ALA A 170 29.77 9.90 2.35
C ALA A 170 29.77 11.44 2.50
N ILE A 171 28.58 12.06 2.54
CA ILE A 171 28.43 13.51 2.76
C ILE A 171 28.91 13.90 4.17
N VAL A 172 28.49 13.18 5.22
CA VAL A 172 28.85 13.48 6.61
C VAL A 172 30.36 13.39 6.85
N VAL A 173 31.02 12.34 6.36
CA VAL A 173 32.47 12.18 6.49
C VAL A 173 33.23 13.21 5.65
N GLN A 174 32.72 13.58 4.47
CA GLN A 174 33.33 14.64 3.66
C GLN A 174 33.29 16.01 4.36
N LEU A 175 32.28 16.25 5.19
CA LEU A 175 32.18 17.44 6.04
C LEU A 175 33.03 17.36 7.32
N GLY A 176 33.75 16.26 7.54
CA GLY A 176 34.67 16.07 8.66
C GLY A 176 34.07 15.45 9.92
N PHE A 177 32.85 14.90 9.84
CA PHE A 177 32.20 14.23 10.97
C PHE A 177 32.38 12.70 10.92
N ASP A 178 32.11 12.04 12.05
CA ASP A 178 32.10 10.58 12.12
C ASP A 178 30.88 9.97 11.40
N PRO A 179 31.01 8.75 10.82
CA PRO A 179 29.89 8.07 10.20
C PRO A 179 28.79 7.72 11.21
N ILE A 180 27.55 7.93 10.79
CA ILE A 180 26.34 7.74 11.60
C ILE A 180 25.60 6.49 11.11
N ASN A 181 25.18 5.65 12.05
CA ASN A 181 24.30 4.52 11.74
C ASN A 181 22.83 4.95 11.78
N TRP A 182 22.34 5.53 10.68
CA TRP A 182 21.02 6.14 10.55
C TRP A 182 19.85 5.24 10.96
N LEU A 183 19.97 3.93 10.71
CA LEU A 183 18.92 2.95 11.01
C LEU A 183 18.89 2.52 12.48
N GLN A 184 19.93 2.83 13.26
CA GLN A 184 20.06 2.45 14.68
C GLN A 184 20.02 3.66 15.63
N ILE A 185 19.51 4.80 15.15
CA ILE A 185 19.38 5.99 16.00
C ILE A 185 18.13 5.86 16.88
N ASP A 186 18.32 5.62 18.17
CA ASP A 186 17.22 5.48 19.15
C ASP A 186 16.71 6.83 19.70
N THR A 187 17.53 7.88 19.62
CA THR A 187 17.24 9.21 20.20
C THR A 187 16.35 10.08 19.31
N ALA A 188 16.39 9.87 18.00
CA ALA A 188 15.55 10.56 17.03
C ALA A 188 14.34 9.67 16.68
N ARG A 189 13.38 9.52 17.61
CA ARG A 189 12.14 8.75 17.38
C ARG A 189 11.40 9.18 16.11
N LEU A 190 11.57 10.44 15.67
CA LEU A 190 11.06 10.97 14.39
C LEU A 190 11.79 10.46 13.15
N ASN A 191 13.10 10.16 13.23
CA ASN A 191 13.81 9.46 12.15
C ASN A 191 13.26 8.04 12.02
N SER A 192 13.01 7.35 13.13
CA SER A 192 12.36 6.04 13.13
C SER A 192 10.93 6.12 12.56
N LEU A 193 10.21 7.23 12.77
CA LEU A 193 8.87 7.44 12.20
C LEU A 193 8.86 7.53 10.68
N LEU A 194 9.91 7.98 10.00
CA LEU A 194 9.97 8.03 8.53
C LEU A 194 10.69 6.81 7.91
N LEU A 195 11.32 5.98 8.75
CA LEU A 195 12.07 4.78 8.36
C LEU A 195 11.32 3.46 8.62
N MET A 196 10.19 3.51 9.35
CA MET A 196 9.28 2.38 9.57
C MET A 196 8.37 2.13 8.37
#